data_AF-L2GPX1-F1
#
_entry.id   AF-L2GPX1-F1
#
_cell.length_a   1.000
_cell.length_b   1.000
_cell.length_c   1.000
_cell.angle_alpha   90.00
_cell.angle_beta   90.00
_cell.angle_gamma   90.00
#
_symmetry.space_group_name_H-M   'P 1'
#
loop_
_entity.id
_entity.type
_entity.pdbx_description
1 polymer ?
#
loop_
_entity_poly.entity_id
_entity_poly.type
_entity_poly.pdbx_seq_one_letter_code
_entity_poly.pdbx_strand_id
1 'polypeptide(L)'
;MSDSFHTPSKIVPSLIEDEDGTFTEFINRSATNRMIDAHLEASGSINLPEYQTHKYKIRELIALCIFNGSSANLLSTVSPRVSEKFKKMNLTLPRKPSLSGVFEIVNLSNLRFKHVPLASLKFLNDHFRMKILNLSSTNVNVAQLNGANLNNVEALFLENIGLTTFPRLLSFSILRVLDLSNNNITKLEPEGYFDKKAKKYGELPHLEFLYLYNNPIKRTDISSEFARIFVYDADIILDESSLSISELRLNKRGGSRKRPIGLVSEDEDQPSGTNT
;
A
#
# COMPACT_ATOMS: atom_id res chain seq x y z
N MET A 1 40.57 27.23 22.31
CA MET A 1 39.28 27.48 21.64
C MET A 1 38.25 26.57 22.29
N SER A 2 37.42 27.15 23.13
CA SER A 2 36.36 26.45 23.86
C SER A 2 35.15 26.32 22.92
N ASP A 3 34.97 25.15 22.32
CA ASP A 3 33.74 24.81 21.63
C ASP A 3 32.61 24.83 22.66
N SER A 4 31.83 25.90 22.67
CA SER A 4 30.59 25.96 23.43
C SER A 4 29.64 24.96 22.79
N PHE A 5 29.65 23.72 23.28
CA PHE A 5 28.64 22.74 22.96
C PHE A 5 27.31 23.30 23.45
N HIS A 6 26.59 23.97 22.57
CA HIS A 6 25.18 24.26 22.74
C HIS A 6 24.51 22.92 23.02
N THR A 7 24.14 22.67 24.27
CA THR A 7 23.30 21.52 24.62
C THR A 7 22.05 21.65 23.77
N PRO A 8 21.80 20.73 22.82
CA PRO A 8 20.63 20.82 21.98
C PRO A 8 19.41 20.86 22.91
N SER A 9 18.50 21.80 22.67
CA SER A 9 17.21 21.79 23.35
C SER A 9 16.61 20.40 23.18
N LYS A 10 16.07 19.84 24.28
CA LYS A 10 15.41 18.53 24.24
C LYS A 10 14.36 18.55 23.13
N ILE A 11 14.49 17.63 22.18
CA ILE A 11 13.50 17.42 21.13
C ILE A 11 12.32 16.69 21.77
N VAL A 12 11.15 17.31 21.72
CA VAL A 12 9.88 16.68 22.08
C VAL A 12 9.26 16.11 20.81
N PRO A 13 8.93 14.81 20.74
CA PRO A 13 8.30 14.21 19.57
C PRO A 13 7.01 14.92 19.18
N SER A 14 6.95 15.34 17.92
CA SER A 14 5.84 16.09 17.33
C SER A 14 4.95 15.22 16.45
N LEU A 15 5.47 14.09 15.96
CA LEU A 15 4.77 13.19 15.05
C LEU A 15 3.98 12.11 15.78
N ILE A 16 4.52 11.56 16.86
CA ILE A 16 3.93 10.42 17.58
C ILE A 16 3.50 10.73 19.01
N GLU A 17 2.58 9.91 19.51
CA GLU A 17 2.28 9.76 20.93
C GLU A 17 3.29 8.78 21.54
N ASP A 18 4.31 9.33 22.21
CA ASP A 18 5.34 8.57 22.88
C ASP A 18 5.00 8.41 24.37
N GLU A 19 4.06 7.50 24.67
CA GLU A 19 3.44 7.39 26.00
C GLU A 19 4.42 7.01 27.12
N ASP A 20 5.41 6.18 26.82
CA ASP A 20 6.41 5.71 27.80
C ASP A 20 7.69 6.56 27.80
N GLY A 21 7.81 7.52 26.89
CA GLY A 21 8.99 8.37 26.73
C GLY A 21 10.20 7.67 26.10
N THR A 22 10.08 6.41 25.70
CA THR A 22 11.21 5.61 25.19
C THR A 22 11.75 6.20 23.90
N PHE A 23 10.87 6.63 22.98
CA PHE A 23 11.32 7.25 21.74
C PHE A 23 11.92 8.64 21.99
N THR A 24 11.36 9.41 22.91
CA THR A 24 11.87 10.71 23.35
C THR A 24 13.28 10.56 23.90
N GLU A 25 13.53 9.56 24.75
CA GLU A 25 14.87 9.27 25.24
C GLU A 25 15.81 8.94 24.08
N PHE A 26 15.38 8.05 23.18
CA PHE A 26 16.16 7.62 22.02
C PHE A 26 16.57 8.77 21.08
N ILE A 27 15.63 9.64 20.68
CA ILE A 27 15.90 10.75 19.75
C ILE A 27 16.76 11.85 20.39
N ASN A 28 16.73 11.98 21.72
CA ASN A 28 17.57 12.92 22.45
C ASN A 28 19.00 12.43 22.72
N ARG A 29 19.33 11.16 22.41
CA ARG A 29 20.71 10.67 22.50
C ARG A 29 21.59 11.38 21.47
N SER A 30 22.73 11.91 21.92
CA SER A 30 23.69 12.61 21.05
C SER A 30 24.20 11.71 19.92
N ALA A 31 24.39 10.41 20.18
CA ALA A 31 24.77 9.43 19.18
C ALA A 31 23.73 9.31 18.05
N THR A 32 22.44 9.26 18.39
CA THR A 32 21.34 9.21 17.42
C THR A 32 21.36 10.44 16.52
N ASN A 33 21.41 11.64 17.11
CA ASN A 33 21.46 12.88 16.34
C ASN A 33 22.66 12.95 15.40
N ARG A 34 23.87 12.64 15.90
CA ARG A 34 25.09 12.62 15.06
C ARG A 34 24.98 11.64 13.90
N MET A 35 24.39 10.47 14.11
CA MET A 35 24.19 9.49 13.05
C MET A 35 23.24 10.00 11.97
N ILE A 36 22.15 10.67 12.36
CA ILE A 36 21.18 11.27 11.44
C ILE A 36 21.81 12.43 10.67
N ASP A 37 22.51 13.32 11.36
CA ASP A 37 23.23 14.46 10.77
C ASP A 37 24.26 13.99 9.74
N ALA A 38 25.14 13.07 10.14
CA ALA A 38 26.17 12.54 9.25
C ALA A 38 25.57 11.89 7.98
N HIS A 39 24.41 11.23 8.11
CA HIS A 39 23.75 10.64 6.96
C HIS A 39 23.16 11.69 6.01
N LEU A 40 22.43 12.67 6.56
CA LEU A 40 21.83 13.76 5.78
C LEU A 40 22.86 14.67 5.13
N GLU A 41 24.02 14.85 5.77
CA GLU A 41 25.17 15.56 5.20
C GLU A 41 25.80 14.76 4.06
N ALA A 42 26.06 13.46 4.28
CA ALA A 42 26.66 12.59 3.28
C ALA A 42 25.80 12.43 2.01
N SER A 43 24.47 12.47 2.14
CA SER A 43 23.55 12.44 1.00
C SER A 43 23.34 13.82 0.35
N GLY A 44 23.87 14.90 0.94
CA GLY A 44 23.59 16.29 0.54
C GLY A 44 22.17 16.76 0.86
N SER A 45 21.36 15.91 1.51
CA SER A 45 19.94 16.16 1.82
C SER A 45 19.76 17.35 2.76
N ILE A 46 20.76 17.67 3.59
CA ILE A 46 20.70 18.83 4.48
C ILE A 46 20.54 20.16 3.72
N ASN A 47 20.95 20.24 2.45
CA ASN A 47 20.89 21.47 1.65
C ASN A 47 19.56 21.63 0.87
N LEU A 48 18.67 20.66 0.94
CA LEU A 48 17.41 20.68 0.19
C LEU A 48 16.40 21.67 0.82
N PRO A 49 15.72 22.52 0.04
CA PRO A 49 14.70 23.44 0.55
C PRO A 49 13.58 22.74 1.33
N GLU A 50 13.15 21.57 0.85
CA GLU A 50 12.13 20.73 1.48
C GLU A 50 12.59 20.24 2.86
N TYR A 51 13.87 19.86 2.97
CA TYR A 51 14.47 19.50 4.25
C TYR A 51 14.45 20.68 5.21
N GLN A 52 14.90 21.86 4.78
CA GLN A 52 14.95 23.03 5.65
C GLN A 52 13.55 23.43 6.16
N THR A 53 12.54 23.34 5.29
CA THR A 53 11.14 23.65 5.64
C THR A 53 10.55 22.68 6.67
N HIS A 54 10.97 21.41 6.65
CA HIS A 54 10.40 20.34 7.47
C HIS A 54 11.43 19.62 8.36
N LYS A 55 12.55 20.28 8.67
CA LYS A 55 13.76 19.70 9.29
C LYS A 55 13.45 18.81 10.48
N TYR A 56 12.71 19.33 11.46
CA TYR A 56 12.42 18.59 12.69
C TYR A 56 11.57 17.35 12.45
N LYS A 57 10.53 17.45 11.61
CA LYS A 57 9.65 16.32 11.29
C LYS A 57 10.36 15.25 10.48
N ILE A 58 11.21 15.64 9.52
CA ILE A 58 12.02 14.70 8.74
C ILE A 58 13.00 13.96 9.64
N ARG A 59 13.73 14.68 10.51
CA ARG A 59 14.64 14.06 11.48
C ARG A 59 13.92 13.09 12.41
N GLU A 60 12.76 13.50 12.92
CA GLU A 60 11.93 12.65 13.79
C GLU A 60 11.50 11.37 13.06
N LEU A 61 11.02 11.48 11.81
CA LEU A 61 10.65 10.31 11.02
C LEU A 61 11.85 9.38 10.73
N ILE A 62 13.00 9.95 10.42
CA ILE A 62 14.25 9.20 10.23
C ILE A 62 14.61 8.47 11.53
N ALA A 63 14.54 9.15 12.68
CA ALA A 63 14.79 8.54 13.98
C ALA A 63 13.80 7.40 14.25
N LEU A 64 12.51 7.54 13.92
CA LEU A 64 11.52 6.47 14.03
C LEU A 64 11.88 5.24 13.19
N CYS A 65 12.32 5.45 11.94
CA CYS A 65 12.76 4.36 11.07
C CYS A 65 13.94 3.58 11.69
N ILE A 66 14.90 4.31 12.25
CA ILE A 66 16.06 3.71 12.94
C ILE A 66 15.59 2.97 14.21
N PHE A 67 14.74 3.61 15.02
CA PHE A 67 14.23 3.07 16.29
C PHE A 67 13.47 1.76 16.09
N ASN A 68 12.61 1.69 15.07
CA ASN A 68 11.85 0.49 14.75
C ASN A 68 12.67 -0.61 14.05
N GLY A 69 13.96 -0.36 13.79
CA GLY A 69 14.87 -1.31 13.16
C GLY A 69 14.48 -1.61 11.71
N SER A 70 14.90 -0.76 10.77
CA SER A 70 14.63 -0.98 9.35
C SER A 70 15.15 -2.34 8.85
N SER A 71 14.32 -2.98 8.02
CA SER A 71 14.50 -4.27 7.33
C SER A 71 14.37 -5.54 8.15
N ALA A 72 15.09 -5.72 9.28
CA ALA A 72 15.08 -6.99 10.02
C ALA A 72 13.72 -7.31 10.65
N ASN A 73 13.03 -6.28 11.13
CA ASN A 73 11.73 -6.44 11.80
C ASN A 73 10.56 -6.48 10.81
N LEU A 74 10.73 -6.05 9.55
CA LEU A 74 9.60 -6.03 8.62
C LEU A 74 9.10 -7.45 8.34
N LEU A 75 10.00 -8.39 8.03
CA LEU A 75 9.63 -9.78 7.75
C LEU A 75 9.09 -10.52 8.97
N SER A 76 9.42 -10.10 10.19
CA SER A 76 8.80 -10.64 11.40
C SER A 76 7.44 -9.99 11.70
N THR A 77 7.21 -8.76 11.23
CA THR A 77 5.94 -8.04 11.43
C THR A 77 4.88 -8.37 10.38
N VAL A 78 5.28 -8.77 9.17
CA VAL A 78 4.34 -9.14 8.11
C VAL A 78 4.07 -10.64 8.11
N SER A 79 2.84 -11.03 7.79
CA SER A 79 2.42 -12.44 7.75
C SER A 79 3.35 -13.31 6.89
N PRO A 80 3.60 -14.58 7.27
CA PRO A 80 4.39 -15.51 6.45
C PRO A 80 3.89 -15.63 5.00
N ARG A 81 2.57 -15.55 4.79
CA ARG A 81 1.93 -15.60 3.45
C ARG A 81 2.43 -14.47 2.54
N VAL A 82 2.61 -13.29 3.12
CA VAL A 82 3.12 -12.10 2.45
C VAL A 82 4.61 -12.27 2.15
N SER A 83 5.38 -12.70 3.15
CA SER A 83 6.84 -12.87 3.07
C SER A 83 7.29 -13.76 1.90
N GLU A 84 6.58 -14.86 1.63
CA GLU A 84 6.90 -15.75 0.51
C GLU A 84 6.72 -15.10 -0.86
N LYS A 85 5.66 -14.31 -1.04
CA LYS A 85 5.42 -13.60 -2.30
C LYS A 85 6.40 -12.43 -2.47
N PHE A 86 6.75 -11.74 -1.39
CA PHE A 86 7.81 -10.72 -1.38
C PHE A 86 9.13 -11.23 -1.93
N LYS A 87 9.55 -12.43 -1.51
CA LYS A 87 10.77 -13.08 -2.02
C LYS A 87 10.71 -13.30 -3.53
N LYS A 88 9.53 -13.58 -4.09
CA LYS A 88 9.34 -13.81 -5.54
C LYS A 88 9.45 -12.52 -6.37
N MET A 89 9.09 -11.36 -5.81
CA MET A 89 9.13 -10.07 -6.53
C MET A 89 10.53 -9.45 -6.64
N ASN A 90 11.58 -10.12 -6.14
CA ASN A 90 12.93 -9.54 -6.01
C ASN A 90 12.95 -8.21 -5.23
N LEU A 91 11.95 -7.97 -4.37
CA LEU A 91 12.01 -6.92 -3.36
C LEU A 91 13.04 -7.36 -2.31
N THR A 92 14.32 -7.22 -2.65
CA THR A 92 15.42 -7.64 -1.78
C THR A 92 15.55 -6.67 -0.63
N LEU A 93 15.48 -7.20 0.60
CA LEU A 93 15.98 -6.50 1.77
C LEU A 93 17.45 -6.13 1.52
N PRO A 94 17.90 -4.92 1.89
CA PRO A 94 19.31 -4.55 1.78
C PRO A 94 20.17 -5.57 2.53
N ARG A 95 21.06 -6.26 1.82
CA ARG A 95 21.94 -7.32 2.37
C ARG A 95 22.97 -6.82 3.39
N LYS A 96 23.14 -5.50 3.52
CA LYS A 96 23.98 -4.84 4.52
C LYS A 96 23.23 -3.64 5.10
N PRO A 97 23.29 -3.40 6.42
CA PRO A 97 22.78 -2.18 7.03
C PRO A 97 23.69 -1.01 6.65
N SER A 98 23.48 -0.46 5.44
CA SER A 98 23.82 0.93 5.15
C SER A 98 22.58 1.75 5.45
N LEU A 99 22.73 2.94 6.03
CA LEU A 99 21.61 3.86 6.22
C LEU A 99 20.89 4.17 4.89
N SER A 100 21.57 4.06 3.75
CA SER A 100 20.91 4.17 2.44
C SER A 100 19.88 3.06 2.19
N GLY A 101 20.10 1.84 2.69
CA GLY A 101 19.12 0.74 2.61
C GLY A 101 18.06 0.77 3.71
N VAL A 102 18.36 1.45 4.83
CA VAL A 102 17.44 1.63 5.97
C VAL A 102 16.17 2.39 5.56
N PHE A 103 16.23 3.26 4.55
CA PHE A 103 15.09 4.07 4.11
C PHE A 103 14.39 3.56 2.85
N GLU A 104 14.91 2.52 2.17
CA GLU A 104 14.13 1.78 1.17
C GLU A 104 12.91 1.10 1.83
N ILE A 105 12.99 0.83 3.13
CA ILE A 105 11.96 0.18 3.94
C ILE A 105 11.64 1.04 5.16
N VAL A 106 10.47 1.67 5.14
CA VAL A 106 9.96 2.50 6.23
C VAL A 106 8.91 1.71 6.99
N ASN A 107 9.29 1.19 8.17
CA ASN A 107 8.38 0.49 9.08
C ASN A 107 7.94 1.40 10.23
N LEU A 108 6.68 1.80 10.20
CA LEU A 108 6.04 2.68 11.17
C LEU A 108 4.83 1.99 11.82
N SER A 109 4.81 0.65 11.79
CA SER A 109 3.73 -0.12 12.39
C SER A 109 3.65 0.06 13.91
N ASN A 110 2.46 -0.11 14.47
CA ASN A 110 2.19 0.00 15.90
C ASN A 110 2.50 1.39 16.51
N LEU A 111 2.56 2.44 15.68
CA LEU A 111 2.74 3.82 16.12
C LEU A 111 1.40 4.57 16.10
N ARG A 112 1.13 5.36 17.15
CA ARG A 112 0.04 6.35 17.16
C ARG A 112 0.57 7.71 16.74
N PHE A 113 0.12 8.17 15.59
CA PHE A 113 0.48 9.48 15.06
C PHE A 113 -0.46 10.56 15.59
N LYS A 114 0.12 11.67 16.06
CA LYS A 114 -0.65 12.90 16.30
C LYS A 114 -1.20 13.44 14.98
N HIS A 115 -0.37 13.39 13.93
CA HIS A 115 -0.71 13.76 12.57
C HIS A 115 0.07 12.88 11.57
N VAL A 116 -0.50 12.58 10.41
CA VAL A 116 0.18 11.81 9.36
C VAL A 116 1.36 12.64 8.81
N PRO A 117 2.60 12.12 8.80
CA PRO A 117 3.79 12.88 8.43
C PRO A 117 3.98 12.99 6.90
N LEU A 118 2.98 13.51 6.18
CA LEU A 118 2.94 13.52 4.70
C LEU A 118 4.17 14.14 4.05
N ALA A 119 4.62 15.30 4.52
CA ALA A 119 5.79 15.98 3.97
C ALA A 119 7.09 15.19 4.19
N SER A 120 7.21 14.53 5.35
CA SER A 120 8.38 13.70 5.68
C SER A 120 8.36 12.37 4.92
N LEU A 121 7.20 11.75 4.75
CA LEU A 121 7.04 10.57 3.90
C LEU A 121 7.37 10.88 2.44
N LYS A 122 6.90 12.01 1.92
CA LYS A 122 7.25 12.49 0.58
C LYS A 122 8.77 12.70 0.44
N PHE A 123 9.40 13.33 1.43
CA PHE A 123 10.84 13.53 1.43
C PHE A 123 11.61 12.20 1.38
N LEU A 124 11.20 11.20 2.17
CA LEU A 124 11.80 9.85 2.10
C LEU A 124 11.54 9.16 0.75
N ASN A 125 10.33 9.29 0.20
CA ASN A 125 10.00 8.80 -1.13
C ASN A 125 10.93 9.37 -2.21
N ASP A 126 11.13 10.69 -2.21
CA ASP A 126 11.83 11.40 -3.28
C ASP A 126 13.35 11.26 -3.19
N HIS A 127 13.91 11.28 -1.97
CA HIS A 127 15.37 11.36 -1.77
C HIS A 127 16.00 10.05 -1.29
N PHE A 128 15.20 9.13 -0.74
CA PHE A 128 15.70 7.87 -0.19
C PHE A 128 15.13 6.64 -0.88
N ARG A 129 14.40 6.81 -1.99
CA ARG A 129 13.86 5.72 -2.82
C ARG A 129 13.08 4.70 -1.99
N MET A 130 12.22 5.19 -1.09
CA MET A 130 11.34 4.35 -0.29
C MET A 130 10.48 3.46 -1.19
N LYS A 131 10.67 2.14 -1.08
CA LYS A 131 9.92 1.12 -1.85
C LYS A 131 8.85 0.45 -1.00
N ILE A 132 9.10 0.32 0.29
CA ILE A 132 8.20 -0.38 1.20
C ILE A 132 7.80 0.56 2.33
N LEU A 133 6.49 0.70 2.50
CA LEU A 133 5.89 1.49 3.58
C LEU A 133 4.95 0.61 4.39
N ASN A 134 5.26 0.41 5.67
CA ASN A 134 4.40 -0.29 6.61
C ASN A 134 3.79 0.68 7.61
N LEU A 135 2.46 0.82 7.58
CA LEU A 135 1.65 1.64 8.47
C LEU A 135 0.62 0.79 9.23
N SER A 136 0.87 -0.51 9.37
CA SER A 136 -0.05 -1.44 10.03
C SER A 136 -0.22 -1.12 11.52
N SER A 137 -1.40 -1.33 12.08
CA SER A 137 -1.73 -0.99 13.47
C SER A 137 -1.43 0.47 13.83
N THR A 138 -1.63 1.39 12.89
CA THR A 138 -1.54 2.84 13.12
C THR A 138 -2.93 3.47 13.06
N ASN A 139 -3.03 4.74 13.46
CA ASN A 139 -4.24 5.55 13.35
C ASN A 139 -4.25 6.44 12.08
N VAL A 140 -3.52 6.05 11.03
CA VAL A 140 -3.41 6.84 9.79
C VAL A 140 -4.73 6.84 9.01
N ASN A 141 -5.18 8.03 8.61
CA ASN A 141 -6.22 8.15 7.59
C ASN A 141 -5.62 7.99 6.18
N VAL A 142 -5.86 6.83 5.56
CA VAL A 142 -5.31 6.48 4.24
C VAL A 142 -5.66 7.50 3.15
N ALA A 143 -6.81 8.17 3.23
CA ALA A 143 -7.19 9.18 2.25
C ALA A 143 -6.16 10.34 2.17
N GLN A 144 -5.50 10.65 3.28
CA GLN A 144 -4.47 11.70 3.35
C GLN A 144 -3.19 11.32 2.60
N LEU A 145 -2.89 10.02 2.45
CA LEU A 145 -1.68 9.55 1.76
C LEU A 145 -1.66 9.89 0.26
N ASN A 146 -2.84 10.11 -0.35
CA ASN A 146 -2.93 10.56 -1.73
C ASN A 146 -2.27 11.93 -1.95
N GLY A 147 -2.14 12.76 -0.90
CA GLY A 147 -1.49 14.08 -0.98
C GLY A 147 0.03 14.05 -0.97
N ALA A 148 0.67 12.91 -0.68
CA ALA A 148 2.12 12.82 -0.50
C ALA A 148 2.91 12.38 -1.75
N ASN A 149 2.24 12.07 -2.87
CA ASN A 149 2.87 11.55 -4.10
C ASN A 149 3.88 10.42 -3.84
N LEU A 150 3.43 9.29 -3.31
CA LEU A 150 4.27 8.16 -2.90
C LEU A 150 4.51 7.18 -4.06
N ASN A 151 4.97 7.73 -5.18
CA ASN A 151 5.06 7.04 -6.47
C ASN A 151 6.23 6.03 -6.59
N ASN A 152 7.13 5.96 -5.60
CA ASN A 152 8.21 4.96 -5.56
C ASN A 152 7.84 3.74 -4.70
N VAL A 153 6.70 3.77 -4.01
CA VAL A 153 6.26 2.68 -3.14
C VAL A 153 5.73 1.52 -3.97
N GLU A 154 6.46 0.41 -3.95
CA GLU A 154 6.11 -0.87 -4.57
C GLU A 154 5.29 -1.75 -3.62
N ALA A 155 5.40 -1.55 -2.31
CA ALA A 155 4.60 -2.29 -1.34
C ALA A 155 4.10 -1.44 -0.17
N LEU A 156 2.81 -1.58 0.12
CA LEU A 156 2.10 -0.85 1.16
C LEU A 156 1.37 -1.82 2.10
N PHE A 157 1.64 -1.69 3.39
CA PHE A 157 0.96 -2.46 4.45
C PHE A 157 0.08 -1.55 5.29
N LEU A 158 -1.19 -1.90 5.38
CA LEU A 158 -2.26 -1.19 6.08
C LEU A 158 -3.10 -2.18 6.91
N GLU A 159 -2.45 -3.19 7.48
CA GLU A 159 -3.12 -4.18 8.32
C GLU A 159 -3.64 -3.52 9.60
N ASN A 160 -4.84 -3.89 10.04
CA ASN A 160 -5.37 -3.47 11.35
C ASN A 160 -5.37 -1.94 11.60
N ILE A 161 -5.79 -1.16 10.60
CA ILE A 161 -5.94 0.30 10.75
C ILE A 161 -7.43 0.74 10.80
N GLY A 162 -8.35 -0.22 10.84
CA GLY A 162 -9.78 0.02 10.97
C GLY A 162 -10.48 0.44 9.66
N LEU A 163 -9.93 0.06 8.49
CA LEU A 163 -10.61 0.34 7.21
C LEU A 163 -11.95 -0.40 7.15
N THR A 164 -13.01 0.31 6.74
CA THR A 164 -14.34 -0.26 6.50
C THR A 164 -14.67 -0.40 5.02
N THR A 165 -13.88 0.22 4.15
CA THR A 165 -14.03 0.21 2.69
C THR A 165 -12.67 0.10 2.02
N PHE A 166 -12.66 -0.37 0.77
CA PHE A 166 -11.43 -0.40 -0.03
C PHE A 166 -10.89 1.04 -0.23
N PRO A 167 -9.62 1.31 0.13
CA PRO A 167 -9.07 2.65 0.09
C PRO A 167 -8.78 3.10 -1.34
N ARG A 168 -8.85 4.42 -1.57
CA ARG A 168 -8.37 5.05 -2.83
C ARG A 168 -6.87 5.32 -2.70
N LEU A 169 -6.08 4.75 -3.59
CA LEU A 169 -4.61 4.83 -3.59
C LEU A 169 -4.07 5.36 -4.92
N LEU A 170 -4.50 6.55 -5.33
CA LEU A 170 -4.19 7.12 -6.64
C LEU A 170 -2.73 7.59 -6.77
N SER A 171 -2.04 7.85 -5.66
CA SER A 171 -0.62 8.25 -5.64
C SER A 171 0.36 7.09 -5.76
N PHE A 172 -0.11 5.85 -5.77
CA PHE A 172 0.70 4.64 -5.73
C PHE A 172 0.75 3.94 -7.09
N SER A 173 1.25 4.65 -8.11
CA SER A 173 1.16 4.19 -9.50
C SER A 173 1.94 2.91 -9.80
N ILE A 174 2.99 2.61 -9.03
CA ILE A 174 3.82 1.40 -9.21
C ILE A 174 3.56 0.33 -8.14
N LEU A 175 2.49 0.45 -7.37
CA LEU A 175 2.21 -0.49 -6.27
C LEU A 175 2.02 -1.90 -6.81
N ARG A 176 2.80 -2.83 -6.27
CA ARG A 176 2.79 -4.27 -6.60
C ARG A 176 2.15 -5.09 -5.50
N VAL A 177 2.34 -4.69 -4.24
CA VAL A 177 1.73 -5.34 -3.08
C VAL A 177 0.92 -4.36 -2.27
N LEU A 178 -0.30 -4.77 -1.96
CA LEU A 178 -1.17 -4.09 -1.02
C LEU A 178 -1.69 -5.09 0.00
N ASP A 179 -1.37 -4.85 1.28
CA ASP A 179 -1.93 -5.63 2.38
C ASP A 179 -2.96 -4.80 3.15
N LEU A 180 -4.22 -5.24 3.09
CA LEU A 180 -5.36 -4.69 3.82
C LEU A 180 -5.96 -5.70 4.79
N SER A 181 -5.21 -6.74 5.16
CA SER A 181 -5.69 -7.79 6.06
C SER A 181 -6.04 -7.26 7.45
N ASN A 182 -6.82 -8.03 8.21
CA ASN A 182 -7.24 -7.69 9.57
C ASN A 182 -7.88 -6.29 9.70
N ASN A 183 -8.67 -5.90 8.70
CA ASN A 183 -9.48 -4.69 8.75
C ASN A 183 -10.97 -5.08 8.87
N ASN A 184 -11.87 -4.11 8.73
CA ASN A 184 -13.32 -4.33 8.75
C ASN A 184 -13.95 -4.00 7.39
N ILE A 185 -13.24 -4.25 6.29
CA ILE A 185 -13.72 -3.95 4.94
C ILE A 185 -14.90 -4.86 4.65
N THR A 186 -16.09 -4.29 4.47
CA THR A 186 -17.31 -5.04 4.10
C THR A 186 -17.65 -4.89 2.63
N LYS A 187 -16.97 -3.99 1.92
CA LYS A 187 -17.31 -3.61 0.55
C LYS A 187 -16.07 -3.28 -0.30
N LEU A 188 -16.08 -3.82 -1.52
CA LEU A 188 -15.09 -3.56 -2.57
C LEU A 188 -15.72 -2.74 -3.71
N GLU A 189 -15.91 -1.45 -3.42
CA GLU A 189 -16.62 -0.49 -4.27
C GLU A 189 -15.61 0.25 -5.17
N PRO A 190 -15.62 0.04 -6.51
CA PRO A 190 -14.66 0.67 -7.43
C PRO A 190 -15.00 2.14 -7.72
N GLU A 191 -16.14 2.65 -7.25
CA GLU A 191 -16.59 4.04 -7.45
C GLU A 191 -15.52 5.03 -7.03
N GLY A 192 -14.70 4.65 -6.04
CA GLY A 192 -13.62 5.49 -5.59
C GLY A 192 -12.51 5.75 -6.61
N TYR A 193 -12.38 4.85 -7.57
CA TYR A 193 -11.45 4.96 -8.68
C TYR A 193 -12.12 5.57 -9.92
N PHE A 194 -13.44 5.71 -9.99
CA PHE A 194 -14.09 6.23 -11.19
C PHE A 194 -13.95 7.76 -11.34
N ASP A 195 -13.20 8.19 -12.35
CA ASP A 195 -13.18 9.58 -12.80
C ASP A 195 -14.39 9.85 -13.70
N LYS A 196 -15.36 10.60 -13.18
CA LYS A 196 -16.58 11.00 -13.90
C LYS A 196 -16.31 11.85 -15.14
N LYS A 197 -15.27 12.69 -15.11
CA LYS A 197 -14.92 13.60 -16.21
C LYS A 197 -14.24 12.83 -17.34
N ALA A 198 -13.29 11.96 -17.00
CA ALA A 198 -12.63 11.09 -17.97
C ALA A 198 -13.49 9.88 -18.38
N LYS A 199 -14.59 9.62 -17.66
CA LYS A 199 -15.43 8.41 -17.79
C LYS A 199 -14.60 7.12 -17.74
N LYS A 200 -13.57 7.09 -16.89
CA LYS A 200 -12.60 6.00 -16.78
C LYS A 200 -12.34 5.68 -15.31
N TYR A 201 -12.12 4.41 -14.99
CA TYR A 201 -11.53 4.06 -13.70
C TYR A 201 -10.04 4.44 -13.68
N GLY A 202 -9.60 5.03 -12.58
CA GLY A 202 -8.22 5.03 -12.15
C GLY A 202 -7.76 3.60 -11.94
N GLU A 203 -6.46 3.41 -12.02
CA GLU A 203 -5.86 2.09 -12.10
C GLU A 203 -4.89 1.89 -10.94
N LEU A 204 -4.78 0.65 -10.48
CA LEU A 204 -3.62 0.11 -9.78
C LEU A 204 -2.88 -0.74 -10.81
N PRO A 205 -2.13 -0.08 -11.73
CA PRO A 205 -1.73 -0.71 -12.98
C PRO A 205 -0.59 -1.69 -12.79
N HIS A 206 -0.03 -1.88 -11.59
CA HIS A 206 1.05 -2.83 -11.37
C HIS A 206 0.78 -3.76 -10.19
N LEU A 207 -0.45 -3.76 -9.64
CA LEU A 207 -0.75 -4.57 -8.48
C LEU A 207 -0.74 -6.05 -8.86
N GLU A 208 0.08 -6.82 -8.15
CA GLU A 208 0.24 -8.26 -8.32
C GLU A 208 -0.43 -9.03 -7.18
N PHE A 209 -0.38 -8.48 -5.96
CA PHE A 209 -0.91 -9.12 -4.77
C PHE A 209 -1.76 -8.16 -3.94
N LEU A 210 -3.02 -8.55 -3.71
CA LEU A 210 -3.96 -7.88 -2.82
C LEU A 210 -4.37 -8.81 -1.69
N TYR A 211 -3.91 -8.54 -0.47
CA TYR A 211 -4.29 -9.31 0.71
C TYR A 211 -5.50 -8.68 1.39
N LEU A 212 -6.56 -9.48 1.56
CA LEU A 212 -7.83 -9.07 2.18
C LEU A 212 -8.32 -10.08 3.22
N TYR A 213 -7.51 -11.07 3.58
CA TYR A 213 -7.85 -12.05 4.62
C TYR A 213 -8.15 -11.36 5.97
N ASN A 214 -8.98 -11.97 6.81
CA ASN A 214 -9.52 -11.39 8.04
C ASN A 214 -10.23 -10.04 7.82
N ASN A 215 -10.98 -9.92 6.73
CA ASN A 215 -12.01 -8.90 6.55
C ASN A 215 -13.38 -9.58 6.40
N PRO A 216 -14.49 -8.92 6.74
CA PRO A 216 -15.84 -9.43 6.52
C PRO A 216 -16.27 -9.38 5.03
N ILE A 217 -15.39 -9.83 4.13
CA ILE A 217 -15.69 -10.03 2.71
C ILE A 217 -15.57 -11.50 2.35
N LYS A 218 -16.40 -11.92 1.40
CA LYS A 218 -16.36 -13.25 0.79
C LYS A 218 -16.01 -13.12 -0.68
N ARG A 219 -15.59 -14.23 -1.30
CA ARG A 219 -15.33 -14.31 -2.74
C ARG A 219 -16.51 -13.82 -3.58
N THR A 220 -17.74 -14.06 -3.14
CA THR A 220 -18.98 -13.63 -3.81
C THR A 220 -19.18 -12.12 -3.80
N ASP A 221 -18.55 -11.41 -2.88
CA ASP A 221 -18.67 -9.94 -2.74
C ASP A 221 -17.72 -9.21 -3.70
N ILE A 222 -16.80 -9.94 -4.35
CA ILE A 222 -15.85 -9.38 -5.31
C ILE A 222 -16.50 -9.33 -6.69
N SER A 223 -16.94 -8.14 -7.07
CA SER A 223 -17.61 -7.93 -8.36
C SER A 223 -16.63 -7.90 -9.53
N SER A 224 -17.13 -8.22 -10.74
CA SER A 224 -16.37 -7.99 -11.98
C SER A 224 -16.12 -6.51 -12.28
N GLU A 225 -16.88 -5.59 -11.66
CA GLU A 225 -16.60 -4.15 -11.76
C GLU A 225 -15.39 -3.76 -10.90
N PHE A 226 -15.20 -4.39 -9.73
CA PHE A 226 -13.99 -4.21 -8.93
C PHE A 226 -12.73 -4.62 -9.72
N ALA A 227 -12.82 -5.66 -10.55
CA ALA A 227 -11.74 -6.08 -11.44
C ALA A 227 -11.29 -5.02 -12.47
N ARG A 228 -12.04 -3.92 -12.66
CA ARG A 228 -11.71 -2.84 -13.61
C ARG A 228 -10.65 -1.87 -13.08
N ILE A 229 -10.38 -1.86 -11.77
CA ILE A 229 -9.32 -1.01 -11.20
C ILE A 229 -7.93 -1.60 -11.42
N PHE A 230 -7.84 -2.88 -11.78
CA PHE A 230 -6.57 -3.56 -12.06
C PHE A 230 -6.35 -3.62 -13.56
N VAL A 231 -5.11 -3.38 -13.99
CA VAL A 231 -4.72 -3.56 -15.40
C VAL A 231 -4.28 -5.01 -15.62
N TYR A 232 -3.31 -5.46 -14.82
CA TYR A 232 -2.78 -6.82 -14.86
C TYR A 232 -3.59 -7.79 -14.00
N ASP A 233 -3.23 -9.06 -14.11
CA ASP A 233 -3.83 -10.12 -13.33
C ASP A 233 -3.25 -10.11 -11.91
N ALA A 234 -4.00 -9.52 -10.99
CA ALA A 234 -3.65 -9.53 -9.57
C ALA A 234 -4.21 -10.80 -8.91
N ASP A 235 -3.42 -11.39 -8.01
CA ASP A 235 -3.91 -12.38 -7.05
C ASP A 235 -4.63 -11.62 -5.92
N ILE A 236 -5.92 -11.88 -5.73
CA ILE A 236 -6.66 -11.47 -4.54
C ILE A 236 -6.63 -12.61 -3.53
N ILE A 237 -6.02 -12.39 -2.37
CA ILE A 237 -5.83 -13.37 -1.30
C ILE A 237 -6.84 -13.14 -0.18
N LEU A 238 -7.68 -14.14 0.06
CA LEU A 238 -8.66 -14.22 1.15
C LEU A 238 -8.21 -15.28 2.18
N ASP A 239 -9.00 -15.52 3.23
CA ASP A 239 -8.63 -16.44 4.33
C ASP A 239 -8.27 -17.85 3.86
N GLU A 240 -9.19 -18.48 3.13
CA GLU A 240 -9.10 -19.88 2.69
C GLU A 240 -8.97 -20.03 1.17
N SER A 241 -8.86 -18.92 0.44
CA SER A 241 -8.82 -18.97 -1.03
C SER A 241 -8.05 -17.81 -1.64
N SER A 242 -7.66 -17.99 -2.89
CA SER A 242 -7.24 -16.92 -3.77
C SER A 242 -8.16 -16.84 -4.99
N LEU A 243 -8.20 -15.66 -5.58
CA LEU A 243 -8.97 -15.37 -6.78
C LEU A 243 -8.12 -14.50 -7.71
N SER A 244 -7.90 -14.94 -8.94
CA SER A 244 -7.27 -14.10 -9.96
C SER A 244 -8.27 -13.09 -10.54
N ILE A 245 -7.78 -11.92 -10.97
CA ILE A 245 -8.58 -10.94 -11.70
C ILE A 245 -9.10 -11.52 -13.03
N SER A 246 -8.32 -12.39 -13.67
CA SER A 246 -8.73 -13.10 -14.88
C SER A 246 -9.99 -13.96 -14.67
N GLU A 247 -10.08 -14.69 -13.55
CA GLU A 247 -11.29 -15.45 -13.19
C GLU A 247 -12.53 -14.57 -13.08
N LEU A 248 -12.41 -13.38 -12.48
CA LEU A 248 -13.52 -12.41 -12.37
C LEU A 248 -13.99 -11.89 -13.73
N ARG A 249 -13.05 -11.63 -14.66
CA ARG A 249 -13.35 -11.11 -16.00
C ARG A 249 -14.05 -12.14 -16.89
N LEU A 250 -13.70 -13.42 -16.76
CA LEU A 250 -14.28 -14.51 -17.54
C LEU A 250 -15.74 -14.82 -17.17
N ASN A 251 -16.07 -14.73 -15.88
CA ASN A 251 -17.44 -14.99 -15.41
C ASN A 251 -18.49 -14.01 -15.98
N LYS A 252 -18.08 -12.82 -16.43
CA LYS A 252 -18.97 -11.87 -17.13
C LYS A 252 -19.37 -12.34 -18.54
N ARG A 253 -18.57 -13.20 -19.18
CA ARG A 253 -18.85 -13.73 -20.54
C ARG A 253 -19.73 -14.98 -20.55
N GLY A 254 -19.93 -15.63 -19.40
CA GLY A 254 -20.75 -16.84 -19.26
C GLY A 254 -22.25 -16.61 -19.04
N GLY A 255 -22.69 -15.35 -18.93
CA GLY A 255 -24.10 -14.98 -18.76
C GLY A 255 -24.93 -15.19 -20.03
N SER A 256 -25.59 -16.36 -20.12
CA SER A 256 -26.77 -16.66 -20.94
C SER A 256 -26.85 -16.05 -22.35
N ARG A 257 -26.17 -16.67 -23.32
CA ARG A 257 -26.83 -16.86 -24.64
C ARG A 257 -27.92 -17.91 -24.45
N LYS A 258 -29.13 -17.48 -24.05
CA LYS A 258 -30.33 -18.26 -24.40
C LYS A 258 -30.32 -18.35 -25.92
N ARG A 259 -29.99 -19.52 -26.47
CA ARG A 259 -30.23 -19.79 -27.88
C ARG A 259 -31.74 -19.61 -28.11
N PRO A 260 -32.19 -18.93 -29.17
CA PRO A 260 -33.59 -18.96 -29.53
C PRO A 260 -33.98 -20.43 -29.72
N ILE A 261 -35.00 -20.86 -28.99
CA ILE A 261 -35.67 -22.13 -29.23
C ILE A 261 -36.16 -22.08 -30.69
N GLY A 262 -35.85 -23.13 -31.44
CA GLY A 262 -36.07 -23.20 -32.88
C GLY A 262 -37.51 -22.92 -33.28
N LEU A 263 -37.66 -22.12 -34.33
CA LEU A 263 -38.81 -22.20 -35.22
C LEU A 263 -38.64 -23.51 -36.00
N VAL A 264 -39.44 -24.51 -35.63
CA VAL A 264 -39.73 -25.66 -36.49
C VAL A 264 -40.54 -25.11 -37.66
N SER A 265 -39.96 -25.17 -38.86
CA SER A 265 -40.67 -24.98 -40.11
C SER A 265 -41.64 -26.15 -40.28
N GLU A 266 -42.93 -25.82 -40.36
CA GLU A 266 -43.97 -26.70 -40.92
C GLU A 266 -43.70 -26.81 -42.42
N ASP A 267 -43.19 -27.97 -42.87
CA ASP A 267 -43.23 -28.33 -44.29
C ASP A 267 -44.54 -29.09 -44.55
N GLU A 268 -45.26 -28.57 -45.53
CA GLU A 268 -46.53 -29.06 -46.05
C GLU A 268 -46.36 -30.46 -46.68
N ASP A 269 -47.06 -31.46 -46.12
CA ASP A 269 -47.34 -32.72 -46.81
C ASP A 269 -48.43 -32.49 -47.87
N GLN A 270 -48.06 -32.58 -49.15
CA GLN A 270 -49.01 -32.73 -50.25
C GLN A 270 -49.64 -34.13 -50.27
N PRO A 271 -50.96 -34.25 -50.52
CA PRO A 271 -51.58 -35.56 -50.69
C PRO A 271 -51.37 -36.09 -52.12
N SER A 272 -50.86 -37.31 -52.19
CA SER A 272 -50.90 -38.17 -53.37
C SER A 272 -52.34 -38.54 -53.71
N GLY A 273 -52.82 -38.13 -54.88
CA GLY A 273 -54.12 -38.52 -55.44
C GLY A 273 -53.98 -39.00 -56.89
N THR A 274 -54.13 -40.31 -57.06
CA THR A 274 -54.14 -41.12 -58.28
C THR A 274 -55.42 -40.97 -59.13
N ASN A 275 -55.30 -41.43 -60.39
CA ASN A 275 -56.35 -41.86 -61.36
C ASN A 275 -57.03 -40.70 -62.11
N THR A 276 -57.22 -40.72 -63.44
CA THR A 276 -57.33 -41.79 -64.45
C THR A 276 -57.17 -41.18 -65.83
#